data_AF-K6Y4F8-F1
#
_entry.id   AF-K6Y4F8-F1
#
_cell.length_a   1.000
_cell.length_b   1.000
_cell.length_c   1.000
_cell.angle_alpha   90.00
_cell.angle_beta   90.00
_cell.angle_gamma   90.00
#
_symmetry.space_group_name_H-M   'P 1'
#
loop_
_entity.id
_entity.type
_entity.pdbx_description
1 polymer ?
#
loop_
_entity_poly.entity_id
_entity_poly.type
_entity_poly.pdbx_seq_one_letter_code
_entity_poly.pdbx_strand_id
1 'polypeptide(L)'
;MKKYKTYLESIMKSISVILILLGITGCTSSATKEFLGQAAGNAANTQVGYNKQQCFTVKSQCVQGHYETWQTSDGVEGCSCKKL
;
A
#
# COMPACT_ATOMS: atom_id res chain seq x y z
N MET A 1 41.45 28.99 -14.75
CA MET A 1 40.97 27.58 -14.80
C MET A 1 40.49 27.02 -13.46
N LYS A 2 41.09 27.33 -12.30
CA LYS A 2 40.66 26.79 -10.99
C LYS A 2 39.21 27.10 -10.58
N LYS A 3 38.69 28.30 -10.89
CA LYS A 3 37.31 28.70 -10.54
C LYS A 3 36.23 27.81 -11.21
N TYR A 4 36.46 27.35 -12.43
CA TYR A 4 35.48 26.55 -13.18
C TYR A 4 35.29 25.15 -12.57
N LYS A 5 36.37 24.56 -12.04
CA LYS A 5 36.35 23.26 -11.36
C LYS A 5 35.55 23.30 -10.05
N THR A 6 35.67 24.38 -9.28
CA THR A 6 34.92 24.59 -8.04
C THR A 6 33.42 24.79 -8.28
N TYR A 7 33.06 25.50 -9.36
CA TYR A 7 31.65 25.66 -9.77
C TYR A 7 31.01 24.33 -10.17
N LEU A 8 31.71 23.51 -10.94
CA LEU A 8 31.25 22.19 -11.38
C LEU A 8 30.98 21.23 -10.19
N GLU A 9 31.83 21.23 -9.17
CA GLU A 9 31.60 20.40 -7.97
C GLU A 9 30.40 20.89 -7.14
N SER A 10 30.18 22.21 -7.08
CA SER A 10 29.01 22.77 -6.39
C SER A 10 27.69 22.46 -7.10
N ILE A 11 27.70 22.46 -8.45
CA ILE A 11 26.55 22.11 -9.27
C ILE A 11 26.22 20.61 -9.13
N MET A 12 27.24 19.74 -9.17
CA MET A 12 27.06 18.30 -9.05
C MET A 12 26.46 17.89 -7.70
N LYS A 13 26.90 18.51 -6.59
CA LYS A 13 26.30 18.32 -5.26
C LYS A 13 24.84 18.79 -5.20
N SER A 14 24.52 19.90 -5.85
CA SER A 14 23.15 20.44 -5.90
C SER A 14 22.21 19.52 -6.67
N ILE A 15 22.68 18.95 -7.79
CA ILE A 15 21.92 17.99 -8.60
C ILE A 15 21.62 16.70 -7.81
N SER A 16 22.57 16.19 -7.03
CA SER A 16 22.36 15.01 -6.18
C SER A 16 21.26 15.24 -5.14
N VAL A 17 21.22 16.42 -4.51
CA VAL A 17 20.17 16.78 -3.53
C VAL A 17 18.79 16.86 -4.19
N ILE A 18 18.72 17.43 -5.39
CA ILE A 18 17.47 17.55 -6.17
C ILE A 18 16.95 16.16 -6.59
N LEU A 19 17.82 15.25 -7.01
CA LEU A 19 17.44 13.87 -7.36
C LEU A 19 16.86 13.09 -6.18
N ILE A 20 17.41 13.28 -4.98
CA ILE A 20 16.89 12.66 -3.75
C ILE A 20 15.50 13.22 -3.41
N LEU A 21 15.31 14.53 -3.54
CA LEU A 21 14.02 15.20 -3.29
C LEU A 21 12.92 14.81 -4.29
N LEU A 22 13.28 14.50 -5.54
CA LEU A 22 12.33 14.04 -6.56
C LEU A 22 11.98 12.54 -6.41
N GLY A 23 12.81 11.75 -5.74
CA GLY A 23 12.54 10.32 -5.49
C GLY A 23 11.45 10.05 -4.45
N ILE A 24 11.21 10.99 -3.53
CA ILE A 24 10.24 10.81 -2.43
C ILE A 24 8.78 10.99 -2.87
N THR A 25 8.53 11.67 -3.99
CA THR A 25 7.16 11.88 -4.51
C THR A 25 6.61 10.67 -5.30
N GLY A 26 7.39 9.60 -5.46
CA GLY A 26 7.05 8.43 -6.27
C GLY A 26 6.52 7.20 -5.51
N CYS A 27 6.44 7.23 -4.18
CA CYS A 27 5.91 6.10 -3.41
C CYS A 27 4.37 6.17 -3.35
N THR A 28 3.70 5.93 -4.48
CA THR A 28 2.25 5.68 -4.48
C THR A 28 2.02 4.24 -4.04
N SER A 29 1.71 4.12 -2.75
CA SER A 29 1.63 2.89 -1.98
C SER A 29 0.33 2.11 -2.22
N SER A 30 0.17 1.47 -3.38
CA SER A 30 -0.92 0.48 -3.56
C SER A 30 -0.69 -0.75 -2.67
N ALA A 31 0.56 -1.20 -2.54
CA ALA A 31 0.92 -2.37 -1.72
C ALA A 31 0.75 -2.17 -0.21
N THR A 32 0.89 -0.93 0.29
CA THR A 32 0.73 -0.65 1.74
C THR A 32 -0.72 -0.72 2.17
N LYS A 33 -1.68 -0.33 1.32
CA LYS A 33 -3.11 -0.41 1.62
C LYS A 33 -3.57 -1.85 1.78
N GLU A 34 -3.16 -2.75 0.89
CA GLU A 34 -3.48 -4.18 0.98
C GLU A 34 -2.85 -4.83 2.23
N PHE A 35 -1.62 -4.46 2.58
CA PHE A 35 -0.95 -4.97 3.77
C PHE A 35 -1.63 -4.52 5.08
N LEU A 36 -1.98 -3.23 5.19
CA LEU A 36 -2.70 -2.70 6.36
C LEU A 36 -4.07 -3.36 6.52
N GLY A 37 -4.78 -3.59 5.40
CA GLY A 37 -6.05 -4.28 5.40
C GLY A 37 -5.98 -5.73 5.90
N GLN A 38 -4.94 -6.47 5.50
CA GLN A 38 -4.70 -7.85 5.98
C GLN A 38 -4.27 -7.90 7.46
N ALA A 39 -3.41 -6.98 7.89
CA ALA A 39 -2.95 -6.91 9.28
C ALA A 39 -4.09 -6.57 10.26
N ALA A 40 -4.96 -5.62 9.88
CA ALA A 40 -6.13 -5.25 10.68
C ALA A 40 -7.14 -6.40 10.79
N GLY A 41 -7.37 -7.15 9.71
CA GLY A 41 -8.22 -8.33 9.72
C GLY A 41 -7.70 -9.41 10.69
N ASN A 42 -6.42 -9.76 10.58
CA ASN A 42 -5.81 -10.78 11.45
C ASN A 42 -5.85 -10.41 12.94
N ALA A 43 -5.67 -9.14 13.29
CA ALA A 43 -5.75 -8.68 14.68
C ALA A 43 -7.18 -8.77 15.27
N ALA A 44 -8.21 -8.67 14.42
CA ALA A 44 -9.61 -8.71 14.82
C ALA A 44 -10.24 -10.12 14.75
N ASN A 45 -9.45 -11.20 14.61
CA ASN A 45 -9.95 -12.55 14.28
C ASN A 45 -10.89 -12.57 13.06
N THR A 46 -10.76 -11.58 12.18
CA THR A 46 -11.68 -11.34 11.08
C THR A 46 -10.89 -11.53 9.78
N GLN A 47 -11.20 -12.56 9.01
CA GLN A 47 -10.53 -12.73 7.73
C GLN A 47 -11.02 -11.66 6.76
N VAL A 48 -10.11 -10.84 6.24
CA VAL A 48 -10.43 -9.75 5.29
C VAL A 48 -9.78 -10.07 3.95
N GLY A 49 -10.55 -9.94 2.88
CA GLY A 49 -10.09 -10.06 1.51
C GLY A 49 -10.39 -8.78 0.73
N TYR A 50 -9.53 -8.48 -0.22
CA TYR A 50 -9.75 -7.44 -1.21
C TYR A 50 -9.83 -8.13 -2.57
N ASN A 51 -10.68 -7.64 -3.47
CA ASN A 51 -10.82 -8.16 -4.83
C ASN A 51 -11.67 -9.44 -4.87
N LYS A 52 -12.38 -9.66 -5.99
CA LYS A 52 -13.37 -10.76 -6.15
C LYS A 52 -12.81 -12.15 -5.83
N GLN A 53 -11.58 -12.45 -6.24
CA GLN A 53 -10.95 -13.75 -6.00
C GLN A 53 -10.64 -14.00 -4.52
N GLN A 54 -10.10 -13.01 -3.80
CA GLN A 54 -9.86 -13.18 -2.36
C GLN A 54 -11.18 -13.31 -1.62
N CYS A 55 -12.20 -12.57 -2.04
CA CYS A 55 -13.53 -12.65 -1.44
C CYS A 55 -14.24 -13.98 -1.67
N PHE A 56 -14.03 -14.61 -2.82
CA PHE A 56 -14.49 -15.99 -3.01
C PHE A 56 -13.85 -16.95 -2.00
N THR A 57 -12.55 -16.82 -1.76
CA THR A 57 -11.82 -17.62 -0.77
C THR A 57 -12.27 -17.33 0.66
N VAL A 58 -12.41 -16.05 1.05
CA VAL A 58 -12.89 -15.67 2.38
C VAL A 58 -14.30 -16.19 2.61
N LYS A 59 -15.18 -16.10 1.60
CA LYS A 59 -16.55 -16.62 1.67
C LYS A 59 -16.58 -18.14 1.84
N SER A 60 -15.75 -18.88 1.12
CA SER A 60 -15.71 -20.35 1.22
C SER A 60 -15.14 -20.83 2.56
N GLN A 61 -14.24 -20.06 3.16
CA GLN A 61 -13.68 -20.34 4.48
C GLN A 61 -14.58 -19.86 5.65
N CYS A 62 -15.59 -19.04 5.36
CA CYS A 62 -16.52 -18.50 6.34
C CYS A 62 -17.65 -19.49 6.69
N VAL A 63 -17.31 -20.67 7.22
CA VAL A 63 -18.26 -21.75 7.50
C VAL A 63 -19.15 -21.47 8.73
N GLN A 64 -18.63 -20.76 9.74
CA GLN A 64 -19.32 -20.45 11.00
C GLN A 64 -19.14 -18.97 11.39
N GLY A 65 -19.43 -18.05 10.48
CA GLY A 65 -19.24 -16.63 10.72
C GLY A 65 -20.22 -15.76 9.97
N HIS A 66 -20.16 -14.46 10.24
CA HIS A 66 -20.89 -13.46 9.47
C HIS A 66 -20.01 -12.92 8.36
N TYR A 67 -20.43 -13.16 7.11
CA TYR A 67 -19.75 -12.67 5.93
C TYR A 67 -20.37 -11.34 5.48
N GLU A 68 -19.55 -10.30 5.34
CA GLU A 68 -19.96 -8.99 4.89
C GLU A 68 -19.10 -8.53 3.70
N THR A 69 -19.69 -7.68 2.84
CA THR A 69 -19.01 -7.07 1.70
C THR A 69 -19.23 -5.58 1.70
N TRP A 70 -18.22 -4.82 1.31
CA TRP A 70 -18.30 -3.36 1.16
C TRP A 70 -17.51 -2.90 -0.06
N GLN A 71 -17.71 -1.65 -0.46
CA GLN A 71 -16.85 -0.99 -1.44
C GLN A 71 -15.83 -0.12 -0.71
N THR A 72 -14.55 -0.23 -1.10
CA THR A 72 -13.50 0.67 -0.62
C THR A 72 -13.63 2.04 -1.28
N SER A 73 -12.97 3.05 -0.69
CA SER A 73 -12.89 4.40 -1.27
C SER A 73 -12.30 4.44 -2.68
N ASP A 74 -11.53 3.42 -3.03
CA ASP A 74 -10.90 3.26 -4.35
C ASP A 74 -11.79 2.48 -5.34
N GLY A 75 -13.04 2.17 -4.97
CA GLY A 75 -14.01 1.43 -5.80
C GLY A 75 -13.76 -0.08 -5.88
N VAL A 76 -12.88 -0.62 -5.04
CA VAL A 76 -12.58 -2.05 -4.98
C VAL A 76 -13.55 -2.75 -4.04
N GLU A 77 -14.01 -3.95 -4.42
CA GLU A 77 -14.83 -4.79 -3.53
C GLU A 77 -13.97 -5.37 -2.41
N GLY A 78 -14.33 -5.05 -1.17
CA GLY A 78 -13.78 -5.63 0.05
C GLY A 78 -14.78 -6.60 0.68
N CYS A 79 -14.25 -7.58 1.40
CA CYS A 79 -15.05 -8.56 2.11
C CYS A 79 -14.41 -8.97 3.42
N SER A 80 -15.23 -9.38 4.38
CA SER A 80 -14.78 -9.87 5.67
C SER A 80 -15.62 -11.07 6.10
N CYS A 81 -14.99 -11.94 6.88
CA CYS A 81 -15.65 -12.98 7.64
C CYS A 81 -15.33 -12.80 9.12
N LYS A 82 -16.35 -12.47 9.91
CA LYS A 82 -16.25 -12.42 11.37
C LYS A 82 -16.63 -13.79 11.94
N LYS A 83 -15.66 -14.49 12.53
CA LYS A 83 -15.92 -15.74 13.26
C LYS A 83 -16.71 -15.44 14.54
N LEU A 84 -17.73 -16.25 14.83
CA LEU A 84 -18.56 -16.17 16.04
C LEU A 84 -17.88 -16.86 17.23
#